data_AF-A0A353EED8-F1
#
_entry.id   AF-A0A353EED8-F1
#
_cell.length_a   1.000
_cell.length_b   1.000
_cell.length_c   1.000
_cell.angle_alpha   90.00
_cell.angle_beta   90.00
_cell.angle_gamma   90.00
#
_symmetry.space_group_name_H-M   'P 1'
#
loop_
_entity.id
_entity.type
_entity.pdbx_description
1 polymer ?
#
loop_
_entity_poly.entity_id
_entity_poly.type
_entity_poly.pdbx_seq_one_letter_code
_entity_poly.pdbx_strand_id
1 'polypeptide(L)'
;MSSNTADNSQNNHDQQHEHIVDNVPTEAFWKSKYPPALNSELNFNQYKHLLDVFSQSCKKYADKPAFSNMDHVMTYAELDEYSSIFAGYLQKKTNLQKGDRIAIQLPNVLQYPVVLFGAIKAGLVIVNTNPLYTAREMKHQFNDSGAKALVVLDHFANLAQEVVPETNIKNVIVCRLGDMMPR
;
A
#
# COMPACT_ATOMS: atom_id res chain seq x y z
N MET A 1 52.99 14.29 48.93
CA MET A 1 52.98 15.09 47.67
C MET A 1 53.55 14.17 46.61
N SER A 2 52.77 13.31 45.96
CA SER A 2 51.82 13.55 44.87
C SER A 2 52.42 13.05 43.55
N SER A 3 51.60 12.34 42.77
CA SER A 3 51.73 12.04 41.33
C SER A 3 52.71 10.90 40.97
N ASN A 4 52.46 10.00 40.00
CA ASN A 4 51.34 9.83 39.08
C ASN A 4 51.43 8.40 38.50
N THR A 5 50.42 7.55 38.68
CA THR A 5 50.21 6.33 37.87
C THR A 5 48.90 6.54 37.12
N ALA A 6 49.00 7.11 35.92
CA ALA A 6 47.87 7.26 35.01
C ALA A 6 47.69 5.95 34.23
N ASP A 7 46.65 5.24 34.68
CA ASP A 7 45.72 4.37 33.96
C ASP A 7 45.89 4.30 32.43
N ASN A 8 46.13 3.08 31.93
CA ASN A 8 46.24 2.76 30.50
C ASN A 8 45.17 1.71 30.13
N SER A 9 43.91 2.01 30.43
CA SER A 9 42.78 1.08 30.23
C SER A 9 41.72 1.55 29.21
N GLN A 10 42.02 2.57 28.39
CA GLN A 10 40.99 3.24 27.57
C GLN A 10 41.04 3.03 26.05
N ASN A 11 41.70 1.99 25.54
CA ASN A 11 41.84 1.78 24.08
C ASN A 11 41.10 0.56 23.48
N ASN A 12 40.08 0.00 24.15
CA ASN A 12 39.43 -1.24 23.66
C ASN A 12 37.93 -1.16 23.32
N HIS A 13 37.31 0.02 23.28
CA HIS A 13 35.85 0.11 23.03
C HIS A 13 35.41 0.60 21.64
N ASP A 14 36.32 1.06 20.77
CA ASP A 14 35.94 1.67 19.48
C ASP A 14 36.15 0.77 18.24
N GLN A 15 36.39 -0.54 18.39
CA GLN A 15 36.67 -1.45 17.26
C GLN A 15 35.57 -2.49 16.94
N GLN A 16 34.35 -2.36 17.48
CA GLN A 16 33.30 -3.39 17.28
C GLN A 16 32.16 -3.02 16.31
N HIS A 17 32.25 -1.89 15.59
CA HIS A 17 31.16 -1.41 14.72
C HIS A 17 31.40 -1.52 13.21
N GLU A 18 32.31 -2.39 12.72
CA GLU A 18 32.66 -2.43 11.28
C GLU A 18 32.23 -3.67 10.45
N HIS A 19 31.54 -4.69 11.01
CA HIS A 19 31.38 -5.98 10.28
C HIS A 19 29.96 -6.43 9.88
N ILE A 20 29.02 -5.53 9.60
CA ILE A 20 27.67 -5.95 9.12
C ILE A 20 27.53 -5.87 7.59
N VAL A 21 28.42 -5.18 6.87
CA VAL A 21 28.27 -4.90 5.44
C VAL A 21 28.89 -5.98 4.52
N ASP A 22 29.71 -6.88 5.07
CA ASP A 22 30.53 -7.83 4.28
C ASP A 22 29.77 -9.05 3.73
N ASN A 23 28.47 -9.18 4.03
CA ASN A 23 27.69 -10.38 3.69
C ASN A 23 26.43 -10.11 2.86
N VAL A 24 26.38 -8.97 2.15
CA VAL A 24 25.31 -8.71 1.17
C VAL A 24 25.56 -9.60 -0.06
N PRO A 25 24.63 -10.51 -0.40
CA PRO A 25 24.84 -11.39 -1.54
C PRO A 25 24.95 -10.59 -2.83
N THR A 26 25.96 -10.90 -3.64
CA THR A 26 26.24 -10.20 -4.90
C THR A 26 25.14 -10.45 -5.94
N GLU A 27 25.07 -9.61 -6.96
CA GLU A 27 24.14 -9.79 -8.08
C GLU A 27 24.30 -11.18 -8.74
N ALA A 28 25.54 -11.69 -8.82
CA ALA A 28 25.84 -13.02 -9.34
C ALA A 28 25.24 -14.15 -8.48
N PHE A 29 25.21 -13.98 -7.15
CA PHE A 29 24.58 -14.93 -6.24
C PHE A 29 23.08 -15.05 -6.55
N TRP A 30 22.37 -13.93 -6.66
CA TRP A 30 20.94 -13.93 -6.97
C TRP A 30 20.62 -14.46 -8.37
N LYS A 31 21.43 -14.10 -9.37
CA LYS A 31 21.29 -14.61 -10.74
C LYS A 31 21.37 -16.14 -10.81
N SER A 32 22.23 -16.76 -9.99
CA SER A 32 22.35 -18.23 -9.93
C SER A 32 21.11 -18.94 -9.37
N LYS A 33 20.21 -18.21 -8.68
CA LYS A 33 18.98 -18.74 -8.10
C LYS A 33 17.77 -18.57 -9.01
N TYR A 34 17.88 -17.80 -10.10
CA TYR A 34 16.77 -17.58 -11.00
C TYR A 34 16.52 -18.80 -11.90
N PRO A 35 15.26 -19.15 -12.17
CA PRO A 35 14.93 -20.18 -13.13
C PRO A 35 15.53 -19.86 -14.51
N PRO A 36 15.97 -20.85 -15.30
CA PRO A 36 16.55 -20.60 -16.63
C PRO A 36 15.62 -19.86 -17.60
N ALA A 37 14.30 -19.93 -17.38
CA ALA A 37 13.29 -19.25 -18.19
C ALA A 37 13.10 -17.76 -17.84
N LEU A 38 13.70 -17.29 -16.74
CA LEU A 38 13.58 -15.91 -16.30
C LEU A 38 14.70 -15.07 -16.93
N ASN A 39 14.34 -13.98 -17.60
CA ASN A 39 15.33 -13.00 -18.02
C ASN A 39 15.96 -12.36 -16.78
N SER A 40 17.26 -12.55 -16.60
CA SER A 40 18.02 -12.01 -15.48
C SER A 40 18.40 -10.54 -15.65
N GLU A 41 18.14 -9.96 -16.83
CA GLU A 41 18.35 -8.54 -17.10
C GLU A 41 17.05 -7.76 -16.89
N LEU A 42 17.08 -6.81 -15.95
CA LEU A 42 15.97 -5.92 -15.64
C LEU A 42 16.09 -4.62 -16.42
N ASN A 43 15.06 -4.28 -17.19
CA ASN A 43 14.94 -2.96 -17.81
C ASN A 43 14.19 -2.00 -16.89
N PHE A 44 14.94 -1.21 -16.12
CA PHE A 44 14.37 -0.20 -15.20
C PHE A 44 13.66 0.97 -15.92
N ASN A 45 13.87 1.14 -17.22
CA ASN A 45 13.24 2.20 -18.02
C ASN A 45 11.95 1.77 -18.71
N GLN A 46 11.52 0.51 -18.54
CA GLN A 46 10.34 -0.03 -19.21
C GLN A 46 9.05 0.70 -18.80
N TYR A 47 8.96 1.18 -17.56
CA TYR A 47 7.79 1.87 -17.02
C TYR A 47 8.22 3.07 -16.19
N LYS A 48 7.47 4.17 -16.29
CA LYS A 48 7.82 5.42 -15.59
C LYS A 48 7.47 5.38 -14.11
N HIS A 49 6.36 4.73 -13.76
CA HIS A 49 5.84 4.62 -12.40
C HIS A 49 4.76 3.54 -12.36
N LEU A 50 4.30 3.14 -11.17
CA LEU A 50 3.30 2.09 -10.99
C LEU A 50 2.01 2.33 -11.81
N LEU A 51 1.55 3.59 -11.89
CA LEU A 51 0.35 3.91 -12.66
C LEU A 51 0.54 3.71 -14.18
N ASP A 52 1.78 3.78 -14.67
CA ASP A 52 2.10 3.54 -16.09
C ASP A 52 2.03 2.04 -16.39
N VAL A 53 2.59 1.20 -15.50
CA VAL A 53 2.45 -0.27 -15.55
C VAL A 53 0.96 -0.65 -15.61
N PHE A 54 0.16 -0.09 -14.70
CA PHE A 54 -1.27 -0.34 -14.62
C PHE A 54 -1.99 0.09 -15.91
N SER A 55 -1.79 1.33 -16.36
CA SER A 55 -2.46 1.89 -17.54
C SER A 55 -2.12 1.11 -18.81
N GLN A 56 -0.85 0.71 -18.98
CA GLN A 56 -0.44 -0.11 -20.11
C GLN A 56 -1.04 -1.51 -20.05
N SER A 57 -1.11 -2.12 -18.86
CA SER A 57 -1.71 -3.44 -18.68
C SER A 57 -3.21 -3.42 -18.98
N CYS A 58 -3.93 -2.41 -18.47
CA CYS A 58 -5.36 -2.24 -18.73
C CYS A 58 -5.66 -2.06 -20.22
N LYS A 59 -4.84 -1.30 -20.95
CA LYS A 59 -4.99 -1.16 -22.41
C LYS A 59 -4.67 -2.44 -23.16
N LYS A 60 -3.58 -3.12 -22.80
CA LYS A 60 -3.09 -4.31 -23.53
C LYS A 60 -4.01 -5.52 -23.34
N TYR A 61 -4.61 -5.66 -22.17
CA TYR A 61 -5.39 -6.84 -21.79
C TYR A 61 -6.85 -6.50 -21.49
N ALA A 62 -7.37 -5.41 -22.06
CA ALA A 62 -8.69 -4.82 -21.77
C ALA A 62 -9.81 -5.85 -21.60
N ASP A 63 -9.96 -6.77 -22.56
CA ASP A 63 -11.04 -7.77 -22.58
C ASP A 63 -10.78 -9.01 -21.71
N LYS A 64 -9.60 -9.11 -21.08
CA LYS A 64 -9.25 -10.26 -20.24
C LYS A 64 -9.79 -10.08 -18.81
N PRO A 65 -10.12 -11.18 -18.12
CA PRO A 65 -10.36 -11.18 -16.68
C PRO A 65 -9.17 -10.58 -15.92
N ALA A 66 -9.44 -9.62 -15.02
CA ALA A 66 -8.44 -9.04 -14.12
C ALA A 66 -8.61 -9.56 -12.69
N PHE A 67 -9.83 -9.49 -12.16
CA PHE A 67 -10.17 -9.93 -10.81
C PHE A 67 -11.50 -10.69 -10.81
N SER A 68 -11.67 -11.61 -9.87
CA SER A 68 -12.94 -12.30 -9.64
C SER A 68 -13.23 -12.41 -8.15
N ASN A 69 -14.51 -12.34 -7.80
CA ASN A 69 -15.01 -12.59 -6.46
C ASN A 69 -16.43 -13.15 -6.58
N MET A 70 -16.72 -14.23 -5.85
CA MET A 70 -17.96 -14.99 -6.04
C MET A 70 -18.13 -15.36 -7.52
N ASP A 71 -19.33 -15.17 -8.09
CA ASP A 71 -19.67 -15.48 -9.47
C ASP A 71 -19.49 -14.29 -10.43
N HIS A 72 -18.78 -13.23 -10.00
CA HIS A 72 -18.54 -12.06 -10.83
C HIS A 72 -17.06 -11.89 -11.18
N VAL A 73 -16.81 -11.56 -12.44
CA VAL A 73 -15.49 -11.33 -13.03
C VAL A 73 -15.44 -9.91 -13.53
N MET A 74 -14.44 -9.16 -13.06
CA MET A 74 -14.12 -7.82 -13.56
C MET A 74 -12.97 -7.91 -14.55
N THR A 75 -13.18 -7.35 -15.73
CA THR A 75 -12.17 -7.22 -16.77
C THR A 75 -11.17 -6.11 -16.47
N TYR A 76 -10.05 -6.09 -17.20
CA TYR A 76 -9.07 -5.00 -17.12
C TYR A 76 -9.65 -3.64 -17.54
N ALA A 77 -10.54 -3.63 -18.54
CA ALA A 77 -11.23 -2.42 -19.00
C ALA A 77 -12.14 -1.84 -17.91
N GLU A 78 -12.98 -2.69 -17.29
CA GLU A 78 -13.87 -2.28 -16.20
C GLU A 78 -13.09 -1.80 -14.99
N LEU A 79 -11.99 -2.47 -14.64
CA LEU A 79 -11.11 -2.02 -13.57
C LEU A 79 -10.56 -0.61 -13.85
N ASP A 80 -10.11 -0.34 -15.07
CA ASP A 80 -9.61 0.97 -15.47
C ASP A 80 -10.72 2.05 -15.40
N GLU A 81 -11.91 1.72 -15.86
CA GLU A 81 -13.08 2.59 -15.83
C GLU A 81 -13.50 2.91 -14.38
N TYR A 82 -13.79 1.89 -13.58
CA TYR A 82 -14.27 2.06 -12.20
C TYR A 82 -13.24 2.75 -11.32
N SER A 83 -11.95 2.42 -11.46
CA SER A 83 -10.90 3.12 -10.72
C SER A 83 -10.77 4.59 -11.15
N SER A 84 -11.00 4.92 -12.42
CA SER A 84 -11.02 6.31 -12.91
C SER A 84 -12.22 7.08 -12.38
N ILE A 85 -13.40 6.46 -12.34
CA ILE A 85 -14.61 7.04 -11.75
C ILE A 85 -14.38 7.32 -10.26
N PHE A 86 -13.83 6.36 -9.52
CA PHE A 86 -13.53 6.52 -8.11
C PHE A 86 -12.50 7.61 -7.85
N ALA A 87 -11.43 7.68 -8.66
CA ALA A 87 -10.45 8.77 -8.61
C ALA A 87 -11.12 10.14 -8.81
N GLY A 88 -12.00 10.25 -9.81
CA GLY A 88 -12.78 11.46 -10.07
C GLY A 88 -13.72 11.84 -8.92
N TYR A 89 -14.34 10.85 -8.28
CA TYR A 89 -15.12 11.07 -7.05
C TYR A 89 -14.25 11.65 -5.94
N LEU A 90 -13.10 11.04 -5.63
CA LEU A 90 -12.19 11.51 -4.59
C LEU A 90 -11.78 12.97 -4.84
N GLN A 91 -11.39 13.30 -6.07
CA GLN A 91 -10.94 14.65 -6.43
C GLN A 91 -12.05 15.71 -6.41
N LYS A 92 -13.30 15.34 -6.75
CA LYS A 92 -14.39 16.31 -6.94
C LYS A 92 -15.36 16.40 -5.77
N LYS A 93 -15.46 15.35 -4.95
CA LYS A 93 -16.47 15.20 -3.90
C LYS A 93 -15.88 15.14 -2.50
N THR A 94 -14.56 15.12 -2.37
CA THR A 94 -13.87 15.21 -1.08
C THR A 94 -12.94 16.42 -1.07
N ASN A 95 -12.37 16.72 0.09
CA ASN A 95 -11.33 17.75 0.25
C ASN A 95 -9.89 17.18 0.18
N LEU A 96 -9.73 15.91 -0.20
CA LEU A 96 -8.42 15.26 -0.28
C LEU A 96 -7.53 15.90 -1.33
N GLN A 97 -6.25 16.05 -1.00
CA GLN A 97 -5.23 16.60 -1.88
C GLN A 97 -4.20 15.53 -2.26
N LYS A 98 -3.46 15.77 -3.36
CA LYS A 98 -2.33 14.90 -3.74
C LYS A 98 -1.35 14.76 -2.56
N GLY A 99 -0.94 13.53 -2.28
CA GLY A 99 -0.08 13.19 -1.13
C GLY A 99 -0.81 12.92 0.18
N ASP A 100 -2.12 13.21 0.25
CA ASP A 100 -2.94 12.77 1.38
C ASP A 100 -3.07 11.26 1.42
N ARG A 101 -3.28 10.73 2.62
CA ARG A 101 -3.32 9.29 2.89
C ARG A 101 -4.76 8.81 3.05
N ILE A 102 -5.05 7.69 2.38
CA ILE A 102 -6.34 7.01 2.44
C ILE A 102 -6.13 5.60 2.96
N ALA A 103 -6.78 5.29 4.08
CA ALA A 103 -6.84 3.95 4.63
C ALA A 103 -7.83 3.11 3.83
N ILE A 104 -7.44 1.88 3.49
CA ILE A 104 -8.30 0.91 2.83
C ILE A 104 -8.45 -0.28 3.77
N GLN A 105 -9.63 -0.42 4.36
CA GLN A 105 -10.01 -1.51 5.25
C GLN A 105 -11.07 -2.38 4.56
N LEU A 106 -10.64 -3.10 3.53
CA LEU A 106 -11.49 -4.00 2.77
C LEU A 106 -10.90 -5.41 2.74
N PRO A 107 -11.73 -6.47 2.75
CA PRO A 107 -11.26 -7.83 2.48
C PRO A 107 -10.96 -8.04 0.99
N ASN A 108 -10.73 -9.29 0.58
CA ASN A 108 -10.47 -9.67 -0.80
C ASN A 108 -11.75 -9.64 -1.65
N VAL A 109 -12.25 -8.44 -1.93
CA VAL A 109 -13.46 -8.15 -2.72
C VAL A 109 -13.13 -7.26 -3.92
N LEU A 110 -14.01 -7.21 -4.92
CA LEU A 110 -13.79 -6.48 -6.18
C LEU A 110 -13.63 -4.96 -6.01
N GLN A 111 -14.18 -4.40 -4.92
CA GLN A 111 -14.03 -3.00 -4.56
C GLN A 111 -12.58 -2.66 -4.21
N TYR A 112 -11.81 -3.62 -3.67
CA TYR A 112 -10.42 -3.38 -3.25
C TYR A 112 -9.52 -2.90 -4.40
N PRO A 113 -9.41 -3.61 -5.55
CA PRO A 113 -8.57 -3.13 -6.65
C PRO A 113 -9.08 -1.81 -7.24
N VAL A 114 -10.40 -1.59 -7.30
CA VAL A 114 -10.97 -0.31 -7.75
C VAL A 114 -10.52 0.85 -6.86
N VAL A 115 -10.62 0.69 -5.55
CA VAL A 115 -10.24 1.69 -4.56
C VAL A 115 -8.73 1.93 -4.56
N LEU A 116 -7.94 0.85 -4.64
CA LEU A 116 -6.48 0.90 -4.68
C LEU A 116 -5.99 1.73 -5.87
N PHE A 117 -6.40 1.36 -7.09
CA PHE A 117 -5.94 2.06 -8.29
C PHE A 117 -6.58 3.44 -8.44
N GLY A 118 -7.82 3.62 -7.97
CA GLY A 118 -8.47 4.93 -7.96
C GLY A 118 -7.80 5.91 -7.01
N ALA A 119 -7.34 5.47 -5.84
CA ALA A 119 -6.55 6.27 -4.91
C ALA A 119 -5.20 6.68 -5.53
N ILE A 120 -4.48 5.74 -6.16
CA ILE A 120 -3.22 6.03 -6.86
C ILE A 120 -3.44 7.04 -8.00
N LYS A 121 -4.48 6.84 -8.82
CA LYS A 121 -4.88 7.77 -9.89
C LYS A 121 -5.22 9.16 -9.36
N ALA A 122 -5.85 9.24 -8.18
CA ALA A 122 -6.14 10.49 -7.52
C ALA A 122 -4.89 11.19 -6.93
N GLY A 123 -3.73 10.52 -6.94
CA GLY A 123 -2.48 11.02 -6.37
C GLY A 123 -2.41 10.87 -4.86
N LEU A 124 -3.20 9.97 -4.28
CA LEU A 124 -3.22 9.67 -2.85
C LEU A 124 -2.21 8.57 -2.51
N VAL A 125 -1.83 8.54 -1.23
CA VAL A 125 -0.98 7.49 -0.66
C VAL A 125 -1.86 6.47 0.05
N ILE A 126 -1.69 5.20 -0.28
CA ILE A 126 -2.50 4.12 0.30
C ILE A 126 -1.92 3.72 1.66
N VAL A 127 -2.81 3.60 2.64
CA VAL A 127 -2.54 2.95 3.92
C VAL A 127 -3.34 1.66 3.92
N ASN A 128 -2.68 0.52 3.74
CA ASN A 128 -3.36 -0.76 3.73
C ASN A 128 -3.66 -1.21 5.16
N THR A 129 -4.93 -1.51 5.45
CA THR A 129 -5.41 -1.84 6.78
C THR A 129 -6.07 -3.21 6.75
N ASN A 130 -5.63 -4.10 7.62
CA ASN A 130 -6.27 -5.41 7.75
C ASN A 130 -7.71 -5.21 8.26
N PRO A 131 -8.73 -5.77 7.58
CA PRO A 131 -10.13 -5.65 8.02
C PRO A 131 -10.40 -6.21 9.42
N LEU A 132 -9.56 -7.13 9.91
CA LEU A 132 -9.72 -7.78 11.21
C LEU A 132 -9.00 -7.09 12.37
N TYR A 133 -8.37 -5.93 12.14
CA TYR A 133 -7.77 -5.16 13.23
C TYR A 133 -8.80 -4.75 14.28
N THR A 134 -8.37 -4.74 15.53
CA THR A 134 -9.14 -4.23 16.67
C THR A 134 -9.21 -2.70 16.64
N ALA A 135 -10.14 -2.11 17.41
CA ALA A 135 -10.29 -0.65 17.52
C ALA A 135 -8.97 0.04 17.89
N ARG A 136 -8.24 -0.53 18.86
CA ARG A 136 -6.95 -0.01 19.33
C ARG A 136 -5.90 0.00 18.23
N GLU A 137 -5.78 -1.09 17.48
CA GLU A 137 -4.82 -1.22 16.38
C GLU A 137 -5.15 -0.27 15.23
N MET A 138 -6.43 -0.17 14.85
CA MET A 138 -6.91 0.77 13.84
C MET A 138 -6.59 2.21 14.23
N LYS A 139 -6.93 2.61 15.47
CA LYS A 139 -6.67 3.94 15.99
C LYS A 139 -5.18 4.27 15.93
N HIS A 140 -4.33 3.34 16.35
CA HIS A 140 -2.88 3.52 16.30
C HIS A 140 -2.40 3.72 14.86
N GLN A 141 -2.78 2.81 13.94
CA GLN A 141 -2.37 2.87 12.55
C GLN A 141 -2.85 4.15 11.85
N PHE A 142 -4.09 4.56 12.06
CA PHE A 142 -4.66 5.74 11.38
C PHE A 142 -4.01 7.05 11.84
N ASN A 143 -3.64 7.13 13.13
CA ASN A 143 -2.93 8.29 13.66
C ASN A 143 -1.46 8.31 13.26
N ASP A 144 -0.77 7.17 13.34
CA ASP A 144 0.63 7.03 12.93
C ASP A 144 0.81 7.33 11.43
N SER A 145 -0.04 6.72 10.60
CA SER A 145 -0.05 7.00 9.16
C SER A 145 -0.58 8.40 8.84
N GLY A 146 -1.29 9.09 9.74
CA GLY A 146 -1.92 10.37 9.44
C GLY A 146 -2.93 10.30 8.29
N ALA A 147 -3.70 9.21 8.22
CA ALA A 147 -4.76 9.02 7.23
C ALA A 147 -5.86 10.08 7.37
N LYS A 148 -6.37 10.58 6.25
CA LYS A 148 -7.45 11.59 6.18
C LYS A 148 -8.75 11.04 5.61
N ALA A 149 -8.70 9.87 5.00
CA ALA A 149 -9.86 9.17 4.50
C ALA A 149 -9.79 7.68 4.85
N LEU A 150 -10.95 7.05 4.93
CA LEU A 150 -11.11 5.62 5.13
C LEU A 150 -12.12 5.07 4.11
N VAL A 151 -11.76 3.98 3.46
CA VAL A 151 -12.70 3.13 2.74
C VAL A 151 -12.88 1.84 3.52
N VAL A 152 -14.13 1.50 3.85
CA VAL A 152 -14.46 0.38 4.73
C VAL A 152 -15.68 -0.37 4.23
N LEU A 153 -15.71 -1.69 4.45
CA LEU A 153 -16.89 -2.50 4.17
C LEU A 153 -17.94 -2.26 5.26
N ASP A 154 -19.21 -2.18 4.91
CA ASP A 154 -20.33 -1.97 5.83
C ASP A 154 -20.34 -2.90 7.05
N HIS A 155 -19.93 -4.16 6.88
CA HIS A 155 -19.77 -5.14 7.96
C HIS A 155 -18.82 -4.67 9.08
N PHE A 156 -17.86 -3.80 8.77
CA PHE A 156 -16.89 -3.25 9.72
C PHE A 156 -17.19 -1.77 10.07
N ALA A 157 -18.30 -1.20 9.60
CA ALA A 157 -18.61 0.22 9.79
C ALA A 157 -18.79 0.61 11.26
N ASN A 158 -19.31 -0.27 12.11
CA ASN A 158 -19.46 -0.02 13.55
C ASN A 158 -18.09 0.23 14.22
N LEU A 159 -17.08 -0.55 13.84
CA LEU A 159 -15.74 -0.40 14.37
C LEU A 159 -15.09 0.89 13.86
N ALA A 160 -15.29 1.22 12.59
CA ALA A 160 -14.85 2.50 12.05
C ALA A 160 -15.53 3.68 12.76
N GLN A 161 -16.82 3.58 13.10
CA GLN A 161 -17.57 4.62 13.79
C GLN A 161 -17.02 4.89 15.21
N GLU A 162 -16.55 3.86 15.91
CA GLU A 162 -15.87 4.00 17.20
C GLU A 162 -14.52 4.71 17.07
N VAL A 163 -13.72 4.34 16.06
CA VAL A 163 -12.33 4.76 15.92
C VAL A 163 -12.17 6.13 15.25
N VAL A 164 -12.94 6.42 14.20
CA VAL A 164 -12.76 7.62 13.35
C VAL A 164 -12.78 8.93 14.14
N PRO A 165 -13.66 9.15 15.15
CA PRO A 165 -13.66 10.37 15.96
C PRO A 165 -12.33 10.67 16.68
N GLU A 166 -11.50 9.64 16.91
CA GLU A 166 -10.21 9.76 17.60
C GLU A 166 -9.02 9.85 16.61
N THR A 167 -9.29 10.23 15.36
CA THR A 167 -8.30 10.28 14.28
C THR A 167 -8.43 11.55 13.42
N ASN A 168 -7.52 11.69 12.46
CA ASN A 168 -7.56 12.76 11.45
C ASN A 168 -8.44 12.44 10.24
N ILE A 169 -9.14 11.30 10.22
CA ILE A 169 -10.02 10.91 9.13
C ILE A 169 -11.23 11.86 9.07
N LYS A 170 -11.46 12.46 7.90
CA LYS A 170 -12.58 13.37 7.63
C LYS A 170 -13.55 12.85 6.57
N ASN A 171 -13.10 11.89 5.75
CA ASN A 171 -13.92 11.26 4.72
C ASN A 171 -14.02 9.76 5.01
N VAL A 172 -15.23 9.26 5.21
CA VAL A 172 -15.48 7.82 5.34
C VAL A 172 -16.34 7.38 4.16
N ILE A 173 -15.84 6.42 3.39
CA ILE A 173 -16.52 5.85 2.23
C ILE A 173 -16.86 4.41 2.59
N VAL A 174 -18.15 4.12 2.64
CA VAL A 174 -18.65 2.78 2.98
C VAL A 174 -19.08 2.09 1.70
N CYS A 175 -18.61 0.86 1.48
CA CYS A 175 -19.12 0.00 0.42
C CYS A 175 -19.78 -1.25 0.99
N ARG A 176 -20.66 -1.86 0.20
CA ARG A 176 -21.31 -3.13 0.50
C ARG A 176 -20.79 -4.20 -0.42
N LEU A 177 -20.80 -5.45 0.06
CA LEU A 177 -20.32 -6.60 -0.71
C LEU A 177 -21.04 -6.72 -2.07
N GLY A 178 -22.35 -6.45 -2.10
CA GLY A 178 -23.18 -6.53 -3.30
C GLY A 178 -23.12 -5.34 -4.26
N ASP A 179 -22.38 -4.26 -3.95
CA ASP A 179 -22.39 -3.04 -4.79
C ASP A 179 -21.86 -3.27 -6.22
N MET A 180 -21.02 -4.30 -6.40
CA MET A 180 -20.44 -4.68 -7.70
C MET A 180 -21.02 -5.98 -8.27
N MET A 181 -22.11 -6.49 -7.70
CA MET A 181 -22.78 -7.68 -8.23
C MET A 181 -23.87 -7.27 -9.23
N PRO A 182 -24.12 -8.09 -10.28
CA PRO A 182 -25.27 -7.89 -11.15
C PRO A 182 -26.58 -7.85 -10.33
N ARG A 183 -27.49 -6.95 -10.71
CA ARG A 183 -28.83 -6.85 -10.11
C ARG A 183 -29.79 -7.88 -10.68
#